data_AF-A0A3S3KEX8-F1
#
_entry.id   AF-A0A3S3KEX8-F1
#
_cell.length_a   1.000
_cell.length_b   1.000
_cell.length_c   1.000
_cell.angle_alpha   90.00
_cell.angle_beta   90.00
_cell.angle_gamma   90.00
#
_symmetry.space_group_name_H-M   'P 1'
#
loop_
_entity.id
_entity.type
_entity.pdbx_description
1 polymer ?
#
loop_
_entity_poly.entity_id
_entity_poly.type
_entity_poly.pdbx_seq_one_letter_code
_entity_poly.pdbx_strand_id
1 'polypeptide(L)'
;MLRNILLGNPKSGLRPPWRSREQQSPGLCWNDRMLVGICLLLVFQLIGEIAAYLLNGVVPGPVLGMALVATASSMARRLGVFNNVRGQVASVSTVILGNLGILFVPAGVGIVQHTDVIRGQGGAILAVVLGSTVLTLTATALAFVVAKRLVGGGANG
;
A
#
# COMPACT_ATOMS: atom_id res chain seq x y z
N MET A 1 43.22 24.77 -50.93
CA MET A 1 42.61 23.98 -49.85
C MET A 1 42.97 24.48 -48.43
N LEU A 2 43.40 25.75 -48.25
CA LEU A 2 43.91 26.26 -46.96
C LEU A 2 43.28 27.60 -46.49
N ARG A 3 42.10 27.98 -47.02
CA ARG A 3 41.43 29.26 -46.68
C ARG A 3 40.20 29.12 -45.77
N ASN A 4 39.70 27.90 -45.50
CA ASN A 4 38.45 27.67 -44.75
C ASN A 4 38.62 27.45 -43.23
N ILE A 5 39.84 27.56 -42.70
CA ILE A 5 40.13 27.30 -41.27
C ILE A 5 40.28 28.59 -40.44
N LEU A 6 40.46 29.76 -41.07
CA LEU A 6 40.70 31.03 -40.35
C LEU A 6 39.50 31.97 -40.24
N LEU A 7 38.33 31.62 -40.79
CA LEU A 7 37.10 32.38 -40.59
C LEU A 7 36.23 31.65 -39.59
N GLY A 8 36.26 32.15 -38.36
CA GLY A 8 35.59 31.57 -37.21
C GLY A 8 34.08 31.42 -37.39
N ASN A 9 33.55 30.39 -36.73
CA ASN A 9 32.14 30.27 -36.43
C ASN A 9 31.92 30.66 -34.95
N PRO A 10 31.53 31.91 -34.64
CA PRO A 10 31.29 32.36 -33.27
C PRO A 10 29.95 31.87 -32.67
N LYS A 11 29.36 30.78 -33.20
CA LYS A 11 28.10 30.20 -32.70
C LYS A 11 28.21 28.75 -32.21
N SER A 12 29.38 28.30 -31.79
CA SER A 12 29.42 27.18 -30.83
C SER A 12 28.91 27.69 -29.49
N GLY A 13 27.58 27.80 -29.37
CA GLY A 13 26.88 28.05 -28.13
C GLY A 13 27.11 26.89 -27.18
N LEU A 14 28.29 26.87 -26.54
CA LEU A 14 28.60 26.06 -25.38
C LEU A 14 27.64 26.46 -24.27
N ARG A 15 26.44 25.89 -24.32
CA ARG A 15 25.57 25.82 -23.16
C ARG A 15 26.32 24.95 -22.16
N PRO A 16 26.70 25.49 -21.00
CA PRO A 16 27.46 24.72 -20.05
C PRO A 16 26.66 23.48 -19.61
N PRO A 17 27.31 22.31 -19.51
CA PRO A 17 26.62 21.03 -19.27
C PRO A 17 25.93 20.94 -17.91
N TRP A 18 26.18 21.87 -16.99
CA TRP A 18 25.51 21.93 -15.68
C TRP A 18 24.13 22.61 -15.71
N ARG A 19 23.78 23.35 -16.78
CA ARG A 19 22.48 24.04 -16.92
C ARG A 19 21.31 23.09 -17.25
N SER A 20 21.53 21.78 -17.28
CA SER A 20 20.50 20.77 -17.44
C SER A 20 19.91 20.31 -16.09
N ARG A 21 20.55 20.59 -14.96
CA ARG A 21 20.06 20.21 -13.62
C ARG A 21 19.23 21.28 -12.89
N GLU A 22 19.21 22.51 -13.39
CA GLU A 22 18.47 23.62 -12.77
C GLU A 22 17.13 23.91 -13.46
N GLN A 23 16.91 23.40 -14.67
CA GLN A 23 15.63 23.51 -15.39
C GLN A 23 14.68 22.34 -15.11
N GLN A 24 15.07 21.46 -14.18
CA GLN A 24 14.25 20.39 -13.63
C GLN A 24 14.01 20.64 -12.13
N SER A 25 13.64 21.87 -11.79
CA SER A 25 12.85 22.15 -10.60
C SER A 25 11.40 22.27 -11.06
N PRO A 26 10.61 21.19 -10.99
CA PRO A 26 9.18 21.28 -11.20
C PRO A 26 8.63 22.04 -9.99
N GLY A 27 8.45 23.35 -10.13
CA GLY A 27 7.64 24.11 -9.19
C GLY A 27 6.26 23.45 -9.12
N LEU A 28 5.92 22.93 -7.94
CA LEU A 28 4.60 22.39 -7.58
C LEU A 28 4.19 20.97 -8.10
N CYS A 29 5.04 20.19 -8.77
CA CYS A 29 4.60 18.89 -9.32
C CYS A 29 4.61 17.70 -8.34
N TRP A 30 5.12 17.89 -7.12
CA TRP A 30 5.49 16.80 -6.21
C TRP A 30 4.37 16.34 -5.26
N ASN A 31 3.39 17.19 -4.94
CA ASN A 31 2.62 16.97 -3.72
C ASN A 31 1.11 16.87 -3.90
N ASP A 32 0.52 17.53 -4.90
CA ASP A 32 -0.93 17.53 -5.04
C ASP A 32 -1.49 16.11 -5.23
N ARG A 33 -0.77 15.29 -6.00
CA ARG A 33 -1.18 13.90 -6.25
C ARG A 33 -1.02 12.99 -5.04
N MET A 34 0.04 13.16 -4.24
CA MET A 34 0.23 12.37 -3.01
C MET A 34 -0.74 12.81 -1.91
N LEU A 35 -0.99 14.12 -1.77
CA LEU A 35 -1.96 14.65 -0.82
C LEU A 35 -3.37 14.17 -1.14
N VAL A 36 -3.76 14.14 -2.41
CA VAL A 36 -5.05 13.56 -2.83
C VAL A 36 -5.11 12.07 -2.48
N GLY A 37 -4.04 11.30 -2.72
CA GLY A 37 -3.98 9.88 -2.35
C GLY A 37 -4.10 9.64 -0.84
N ILE A 38 -3.35 10.38 -0.01
CA ILE A 38 -3.40 10.29 1.45
C ILE A 38 -4.77 10.73 1.97
N CYS A 39 -5.32 11.84 1.48
CA CYS A 39 -6.63 12.34 1.89
C CYS A 39 -7.74 11.34 1.55
N LEU A 40 -7.69 10.72 0.37
CA LEU A 40 -8.64 9.67 0.00
C LEU A 40 -8.54 8.46 0.93
N LEU A 41 -7.31 7.99 1.22
CA LEU A 41 -7.09 6.91 2.18
C LEU A 41 -7.63 7.27 3.57
N LEU A 42 -7.38 8.49 4.06
CA LEU A 42 -7.85 8.97 5.37
C LEU A 42 -9.38 9.13 5.44
N VAL A 43 -10.03 9.61 4.38
CA VAL A 43 -11.49 9.72 4.34
C VAL A 43 -12.14 8.33 4.38
N PHE A 44 -11.63 7.40 3.58
CA PHE A 44 -12.13 6.02 3.60
C PHE A 44 -11.82 5.33 4.93
N GLN A 45 -10.65 5.61 5.53
CA GLN A 45 -10.28 5.14 6.85
C GLN A 45 -11.24 5.67 7.92
N LEU A 46 -11.58 6.96 7.88
CA LEU A 46 -12.53 7.59 8.81
C LEU A 46 -13.93 6.97 8.66
N ILE A 47 -14.38 6.73 7.42
CA ILE A 47 -15.64 6.05 7.16
C ILE A 47 -15.61 4.62 7.73
N GLY A 48 -14.50 3.90 7.56
CA GLY A 48 -14.28 2.57 8.13
C GLY A 48 -14.28 2.56 9.66
N GLU A 49 -13.70 3.59 10.29
CA GLU A 49 -13.69 3.78 11.74
C GLU A 49 -15.09 4.06 12.28
N ILE A 50 -15.83 4.95 11.63
CA ILE A 50 -17.24 5.22 11.97
C ILE A 50 -18.06 3.94 11.86
N ALA A 51 -17.89 3.18 10.77
CA ALA A 51 -18.56 1.89 10.59
C ALA A 51 -18.15 0.88 11.67
N ALA A 52 -16.86 0.75 11.99
CA ALA A 52 -16.39 -0.13 13.06
C ALA A 52 -17.01 0.20 14.41
N TYR A 53 -17.11 1.49 14.72
CA TYR A 53 -17.73 1.99 15.94
C TYR A 53 -19.21 1.60 16.02
N LEU A 54 -19.95 1.76 14.90
CA LEU A 54 -21.34 1.31 14.77
C LEU A 54 -21.50 -0.21 14.90
N LEU A 55 -20.50 -0.99 14.49
CA LEU A 55 -20.45 -2.46 14.59
C LEU A 55 -19.95 -2.98 15.96
N ASN A 56 -19.88 -2.14 17.00
CA ASN A 56 -19.39 -2.49 18.35
C ASN A 56 -17.91 -2.92 18.40
N GLY A 57 -17.07 -2.50 17.44
CA GLY A 57 -15.62 -2.72 17.51
C GLY A 57 -15.14 -4.16 17.27
N VAL A 58 -15.99 -5.04 16.71
CA VAL A 58 -15.61 -6.43 16.36
C VAL A 58 -14.45 -6.45 15.35
N VAL A 59 -14.39 -5.46 14.46
CA VAL A 59 -13.36 -5.34 13.42
C VAL A 59 -12.65 -4.00 13.59
N PRO A 60 -11.30 -3.97 13.53
CA PRO A 60 -10.56 -2.71 13.55
C PRO A 60 -10.99 -1.83 12.37
N GLY A 61 -11.33 -0.56 12.65
CA GLY A 61 -11.69 0.42 11.63
C GLY A 61 -10.72 0.52 10.45
N PRO A 62 -9.38 0.37 10.63
CA PRO A 62 -8.45 0.31 9.52
C PRO A 62 -8.73 -0.78 8.49
N VAL A 63 -9.17 -1.96 8.93
CA VAL A 63 -9.43 -3.08 8.03
C VAL A 63 -10.69 -2.80 7.22
N LEU A 64 -11.73 -2.24 7.85
CA LEU A 64 -12.96 -1.83 7.18
C LEU A 64 -12.72 -0.72 6.16
N GLY A 65 -11.92 0.30 6.51
CA GLY A 65 -11.53 1.37 5.59
C GLY A 65 -10.82 0.84 4.34
N MET A 66 -9.88 -0.08 4.52
CA MET A 66 -9.18 -0.73 3.40
C MET A 66 -10.10 -1.59 2.53
N ALA A 67 -11.04 -2.33 3.12
CA ALA A 67 -12.06 -3.06 2.37
C ALA A 67 -12.92 -2.13 1.53
N LEU A 68 -13.27 -0.96 2.07
CA LEU A 68 -14.06 0.07 1.40
C LEU A 68 -13.29 0.71 0.22
N VAL A 69 -11.99 0.97 0.38
CA VAL A 69 -11.11 1.43 -0.74
C VAL A 69 -11.03 0.36 -1.83
N ALA A 70 -10.91 -0.92 -1.45
CA ALA A 70 -10.82 -2.04 -2.39
C ALA A 70 -12.12 -2.21 -3.19
N THR A 71 -13.29 -2.14 -2.54
CA THR A 71 -14.59 -2.24 -3.22
C THR A 71 -14.82 -1.04 -4.14
N ALA A 72 -14.56 0.18 -3.66
CA ALA A 72 -14.67 1.40 -4.47
C ALA A 72 -13.74 1.35 -5.69
N SER A 73 -12.48 0.93 -5.51
CA SER A 73 -11.52 0.77 -6.60
C SER A 73 -11.91 -0.34 -7.58
N SER A 74 -12.56 -1.40 -7.10
CA SER A 74 -13.05 -2.49 -7.95
C SER A 74 -14.27 -2.07 -8.78
N MET A 75 -15.20 -1.33 -8.18
CA MET A 75 -16.37 -0.79 -8.87
C MET A 75 -15.98 0.28 -9.89
N ALA A 76 -15.04 1.16 -9.53
CA ALA A 76 -14.52 2.19 -10.42
C ALA A 76 -13.80 1.61 -11.65
N ARG A 77 -13.15 0.45 -11.53
CA ARG A 77 -12.60 -0.30 -12.68
C ARG A 77 -13.68 -0.76 -13.65
N ARG A 78 -14.84 -1.21 -13.13
CA ARG A 78 -15.95 -1.68 -13.97
C ARG A 78 -16.64 -0.54 -14.73
N LEU A 79 -16.67 0.67 -14.15
CA LEU A 79 -17.30 1.83 -14.77
C LEU A 79 -16.36 2.66 -15.68
N GLY A 80 -15.04 2.46 -15.61
CA GLY A 80 -14.07 3.15 -16.48
C GLY A 80 -13.81 4.63 -16.12
N VAL A 81 -14.28 5.11 -14.97
CA VAL A 81 -14.34 6.56 -14.64
C VAL A 81 -13.07 7.07 -13.92
N PHE A 82 -12.18 6.19 -13.43
CA PHE A 82 -11.10 6.60 -12.51
C PHE A 82 -9.72 5.99 -12.82
N ASN A 83 -9.13 6.34 -13.97
CA ASN A 83 -7.76 5.93 -14.27
C ASN A 83 -6.70 6.78 -13.54
N ASN A 84 -6.94 8.09 -13.37
CA ASN A 84 -5.95 9.02 -12.80
C ASN A 84 -5.81 8.95 -11.27
N VAL A 85 -6.91 8.76 -10.54
CA VAL A 85 -6.90 8.70 -9.05
C VAL A 85 -6.30 7.39 -8.55
N ARG A 86 -6.40 6.31 -9.33
CA ARG A 86 -5.83 5.01 -9.00
C ARG A 86 -4.31 5.05 -8.85
N GLY A 87 -3.64 5.79 -9.73
CA GLY A 87 -2.17 5.96 -9.68
C GLY A 87 -1.71 6.71 -8.42
N GLN A 88 -2.54 7.61 -7.89
CA GLN A 88 -2.24 8.41 -6.70
C GLN A 88 -2.31 7.59 -5.42
N VAL A 89 -3.41 6.84 -5.24
CA VAL A 89 -3.60 5.95 -4.08
C VAL A 89 -2.59 4.81 -4.09
N ALA A 90 -2.29 4.24 -5.27
CA ALA A 90 -1.30 3.19 -5.42
C ALA A 90 0.10 3.69 -5.02
N SER A 91 0.51 4.87 -5.49
CA SER A 91 1.82 5.47 -5.16
C SER A 91 1.99 5.66 -3.65
N VAL A 92 1.01 6.24 -2.98
CA VAL A 92 1.02 6.44 -1.52
C VAL A 92 1.07 5.10 -0.78
N SER A 93 0.26 4.13 -1.21
CA SER A 93 0.22 2.80 -0.60
C SER A 93 1.55 2.08 -0.73
N THR A 94 2.25 2.19 -1.86
CA THR A 94 3.58 1.60 -2.05
C THR A 94 4.63 2.22 -1.12
N VAL A 95 4.59 3.54 -0.92
CA VAL A 95 5.50 4.23 0.02
C VAL A 95 5.24 3.81 1.46
N ILE A 96 3.97 3.70 1.88
CA ILE A 96 3.61 3.22 3.21
C ILE A 96 3.99 1.74 3.36
N LEU A 97 3.74 0.92 2.34
CA LEU A 97 4.06 -0.51 2.33
C LEU A 97 5.56 -0.75 2.53
N GLY A 98 6.39 0.03 1.82
CA GLY A 98 7.85 -0.02 1.96
C GLY A 98 8.37 0.41 3.33
N ASN A 99 7.56 1.14 4.11
CA ASN A 99 7.92 1.64 5.43
C ASN A 99 7.06 1.04 6.57
N LEU A 100 6.28 -0.02 6.31
CA LEU A 100 5.39 -0.63 7.33
C LEU A 100 6.13 -1.07 8.59
N GLY A 101 7.42 -1.40 8.50
CA GLY A 101 8.24 -1.70 9.67
C GLY A 101 8.11 -0.62 10.74
N ILE A 102 8.04 0.67 10.34
CA ILE A 102 7.88 1.80 11.27
C ILE A 102 6.49 1.85 11.91
N LEU A 103 5.45 1.34 11.24
CA LEU A 103 4.08 1.27 11.78
C LEU A 103 3.90 0.08 12.74
N PHE A 104 4.71 -0.97 12.60
CA PHE A 104 4.69 -2.12 13.50
C PHE A 104 5.49 -1.91 14.78
N VAL A 105 6.44 -0.97 14.81
CA VAL A 105 7.19 -0.63 16.04
C VAL A 105 6.25 -0.16 17.16
N PRO A 106 5.36 0.82 16.98
CA PRO A 106 4.41 1.24 18.03
C PRO A 106 3.55 0.09 18.57
N ALA A 107 3.05 -0.77 17.68
CA ALA A 107 2.24 -1.94 18.08
C ALA A 107 3.07 -2.94 18.90
N GLY A 108 4.32 -3.21 18.49
CA GLY A 108 5.22 -4.11 19.20
C GLY A 108 5.65 -3.57 20.56
N VAL A 109 6.01 -2.28 20.64
CA VAL A 109 6.44 -1.64 21.90
C VAL A 109 5.31 -1.63 22.93
N GLY A 110 4.05 -1.43 22.51
CA GLY A 110 2.89 -1.50 23.41
C GLY A 110 2.67 -2.89 24.06
N ILE A 111 2.99 -3.96 23.32
CA ILE A 111 2.93 -5.34 23.86
C ILE A 111 4.04 -5.55 24.89
N VAL A 112 5.26 -5.07 24.61
CA VAL A 112 6.40 -5.22 25.52
C VAL A 112 6.19 -4.46 26.84
N GLN A 113 5.43 -3.36 26.85
CA GLN A 113 5.08 -2.66 28.09
C GLN A 113 4.29 -3.53 29.08
N HIS A 114 3.59 -4.57 28.60
CA HIS A 114 2.86 -5.54 29.43
C HIS A 114 3.72 -6.78 29.73
N THR A 115 4.99 -6.58 30.10
CA THR A 115 5.97 -7.66 30.30
C THR A 115 5.56 -8.68 31.37
N ASP A 116 4.76 -8.29 32.37
CA ASP A 116 4.35 -9.16 33.47
C ASP A 116 3.45 -10.31 33.01
N VAL A 117 2.54 -10.04 32.07
CA VAL A 117 1.67 -11.05 31.44
C VAL A 117 2.52 -12.00 30.59
N ILE A 118 3.50 -11.47 29.86
CA ILE A 118 4.40 -12.26 29.01
C ILE A 118 5.29 -13.18 29.85
N ARG A 119 5.78 -12.72 31.01
CA ARG A 119 6.59 -13.55 31.91
C ARG A 119 5.78 -14.68 32.56
N GLY A 120 4.53 -14.43 32.95
CA GLY A 120 3.68 -15.44 33.57
C GLY A 120 3.06 -16.44 32.59
N GLN A 121 2.76 -16.01 31.36
CA GLN A 121 1.95 -16.79 30.41
C GLN A 121 2.60 -16.94 29.02
N GLY A 122 3.84 -16.50 28.83
CA GLY A 122 4.51 -16.50 27.53
C GLY A 122 4.58 -17.87 26.87
N GLY A 123 4.79 -18.93 27.65
CA GLY A 123 4.74 -20.31 27.15
C GLY A 123 3.35 -20.71 26.64
N ALA A 124 2.28 -20.33 27.35
CA ALA A 124 0.91 -20.59 26.93
C ALA A 124 0.54 -19.79 25.68
N ILE A 125 0.95 -18.52 25.61
CA ILE A 125 0.76 -17.67 24.41
C ILE A 125 1.46 -18.30 23.21
N LEU A 126 2.72 -18.72 23.36
CA LEU A 126 3.48 -19.36 22.27
C LEU A 126 2.79 -20.65 21.79
N ALA A 127 2.35 -21.50 22.72
CA ALA A 127 1.64 -22.73 22.39
C ALA A 127 0.32 -22.47 21.64
N VAL A 128 -0.47 -21.50 22.11
CA VAL A 128 -1.74 -21.11 21.46
C VAL A 128 -1.49 -20.49 20.08
N VAL A 129 -0.49 -19.62 19.92
CA VAL A 129 -0.14 -19.00 18.64
C VAL A 129 0.32 -20.06 17.63
N LEU A 130 1.21 -20.96 18.01
CA LEU A 130 1.69 -22.01 17.12
C LEU A 130 0.57 -23.00 16.77
N GLY A 131 -0.18 -23.45 17.79
CA GLY A 131 -1.29 -24.37 17.61
C GLY A 131 -2.39 -23.78 16.72
N SER A 132 -2.80 -22.53 16.97
CA SER A 132 -3.79 -21.84 16.13
C SER A 132 -3.28 -21.61 14.71
N THR A 133 -2.00 -21.26 14.52
CA THR A 133 -1.40 -21.07 13.19
C THR A 133 -1.47 -22.37 12.37
N VAL A 134 -1.03 -23.50 12.94
CA VAL A 134 -1.09 -24.80 12.27
C VAL A 134 -2.54 -25.19 11.97
N LEU A 135 -3.45 -24.96 12.91
CA LEU A 135 -4.86 -25.27 12.75
C LEU A 135 -5.49 -24.43 11.63
N THR A 136 -5.26 -23.12 11.61
CA THR A 136 -5.75 -22.20 10.57
C THR A 136 -5.18 -22.57 9.21
N LEU A 137 -3.86 -22.84 9.09
CA LEU A 137 -3.25 -23.26 7.83
C LEU A 137 -3.88 -24.56 7.31
N THR A 138 -4.10 -25.53 8.20
CA THR A 138 -4.74 -26.81 7.84
C THR A 138 -6.18 -26.60 7.38
N ALA A 139 -6.95 -25.78 8.11
CA ALA A 139 -8.33 -25.45 7.76
C ALA A 139 -8.42 -24.70 6.41
N THR A 140 -7.54 -23.71 6.17
CA THR A 140 -7.48 -23.00 4.90
C THR A 140 -7.09 -23.92 3.75
N ALA A 141 -6.11 -24.82 3.94
CA ALA A 141 -5.72 -25.79 2.92
C ALA A 141 -6.88 -26.76 2.59
N LEU A 142 -7.57 -27.28 3.60
CA LEU A 142 -8.74 -28.14 3.42
C LEU A 142 -9.87 -27.41 2.69
N ALA A 143 -10.19 -26.18 3.10
CA ALA A 143 -11.19 -25.36 2.44
C ALA A 143 -10.87 -25.16 0.95
N PHE A 144 -9.59 -24.92 0.61
CA PHE A 144 -9.16 -24.77 -0.77
C PHE A 144 -9.27 -26.08 -1.57
N VAL A 145 -8.92 -27.22 -0.96
CA VAL A 145 -9.08 -28.54 -1.59
C VAL A 145 -10.55 -28.85 -1.86
N VAL A 146 -11.43 -28.58 -0.90
CA VAL A 146 -12.89 -28.78 -1.04
C VAL A 146 -13.45 -27.87 -2.13
N ALA A 147 -13.09 -26.58 -2.11
CA ALA A 147 -13.51 -25.62 -3.15
C ALA A 147 -13.06 -26.06 -4.55
N LYS A 148 -11.80 -26.54 -4.68
CA LYS A 148 -11.31 -27.10 -5.95
C LYS A 148 -12.08 -28.34 -6.40
N ARG A 149 -12.49 -29.22 -5.48
CA ARG A 149 -13.28 -30.41 -5.83
C ARG A 149 -14.70 -30.08 -6.27
N LEU A 150 -15.34 -29.09 -5.64
CA LEU A 150 -16.68 -28.63 -6.04
C LEU A 150 -16.67 -27.92 -7.40
N VAL A 151 -15.66 -27.09 -7.67
CA VAL A 151 -15.52 -26.40 -8.96
C VAL A 151 -15.07 -27.36 -10.08
N GLY A 152 -14.22 -28.33 -9.78
CA GLY A 152 -13.77 -29.36 -10.74
C GLY A 152 -14.84 -30.40 -11.09
N GLY A 153 -15.88 -30.58 -10.26
CA GLY A 153 -16.98 -31.51 -10.51
C GLY A 153 -18.05 -31.00 -11.48
N GLY A 154 -18.08 -29.70 -11.80
CA GLY A 154 -19.07 -29.09 -12.69
C GLY A 154 -18.66 -28.99 -14.17
N ALA A 155 -17.48 -29.48 -14.54
CA ALA A 155 -16.94 -29.39 -15.91
C ALA A 155 -17.13 -30.66 -16.76
N ASN A 156 -17.89 -31.65 -16.27
CA ASN A 156 -18.21 -32.91 -16.97
C ASN A 156 -19.73 -33.17 -16.97
N GLY A 157 -20.51 -32.27 -17.56
CA GLY A 157 -21.95 -32.42 -17.76
C GLY A 157 -22.39 -31.67 -19.01
#